data_AF-A0A062IEH6-F1
#
_entry.id   AF-A0A062IEH6-F1
#
_cell.length_a   1.000
_cell.length_b   1.000
_cell.length_c   1.000
_cell.angle_alpha   90.00
_cell.angle_beta   90.00
_cell.angle_gamma   90.00
#
_symmetry.space_group_name_H-M   'P 1'
#
loop_
_entity.id
_entity.type
_entity.pdbx_description
1 polymer ?
#
loop_
_entity_poly.entity_id
_entity_poly.type
_entity_poly.pdbx_seq_one_letter_code
_entity_poly.pdbx_strand_id
1 'polypeptide(L)'
;MSGNLSHQIEHHLFPDMPANRYKEVAPKIKALCAEYGINYNEANFMRQFWSVWVRLAKCSLPNHTTAKVMQTLEKLKAKFKFA
;
A
#
# COMPACT_ATOMS: atom_id res chain seq x y z
N MET A 1 -16.26 -4.67 -2.48
CA MET A 1 -15.73 -5.82 -1.72
C MET A 1 -14.28 -5.57 -1.30
N SER A 2 -14.06 -4.73 -0.29
CA SER A 2 -12.77 -4.59 0.44
C SER A 2 -12.94 -3.97 1.83
N GLY A 3 -14.16 -4.03 2.40
CA GLY A 3 -14.42 -3.59 3.77
C GLY A 3 -14.01 -2.15 4.11
N ASN A 4 -13.94 -1.25 3.11
CA ASN A 4 -13.57 0.15 3.34
C ASN A 4 -12.14 0.34 3.92
N LEU A 5 -11.25 -0.65 3.73
CA LEU A 5 -9.88 -0.61 4.27
C LEU A 5 -9.07 0.61 3.82
N SER A 6 -9.37 1.15 2.64
CA SER A 6 -8.71 2.35 2.13
C SER A 6 -9.22 3.66 2.74
N HIS A 7 -10.26 3.60 3.57
CA HIS A 7 -10.89 4.74 4.21
C HIS A 7 -10.85 4.63 5.75
N GLN A 8 -9.83 3.97 6.29
CA GLN A 8 -9.68 3.80 7.74
C GLN A 8 -9.43 5.14 8.44
N ILE A 9 -8.76 6.09 7.78
CA ILE A 9 -8.50 7.41 8.37
C ILE A 9 -9.83 8.14 8.61
N GLU A 10 -10.74 8.08 7.63
CA GLU A 10 -12.06 8.70 7.69
C GLU A 10 -12.97 8.00 8.69
N HIS A 11 -12.82 6.68 8.86
CA HIS A 11 -13.53 5.95 9.90
C HIS A 11 -13.07 6.34 11.32
N HIS A 12 -11.77 6.53 11.54
CA HIS A 12 -11.26 6.96 12.86
C HIS A 12 -11.55 8.45 13.13
N LEU A 13 -11.59 9.27 12.09
CA LEU A 13 -11.90 10.70 12.21
C LEU A 13 -13.42 10.94 12.37
N PHE A 14 -14.24 10.09 11.75
CA PHE A 14 -15.70 10.18 11.74
C PHE A 14 -16.35 8.78 11.95
N PRO A 15 -16.35 8.24 13.17
CA PRO A 15 -16.89 6.92 13.46
C PRO A 15 -18.40 6.82 13.23
N ASP A 16 -19.14 7.92 13.42
CA ASP A 16 -20.60 7.99 13.23
C ASP A 16 -21.02 8.16 11.76
N MET A 17 -20.07 8.38 10.84
CA MET A 17 -20.37 8.60 9.44
C MET A 17 -20.58 7.26 8.70
N PRO A 18 -21.69 7.08 7.96
CA PRO A 18 -21.90 5.86 7.21
C PRO A 18 -20.91 5.75 6.04
N ALA A 19 -20.50 4.51 5.75
CA ALA A 19 -19.37 4.24 4.86
C ALA A 19 -19.55 4.68 3.40
N ASN A 20 -20.80 4.90 2.97
CA ASN A 20 -21.10 5.46 1.65
C ASN A 20 -20.58 6.90 1.48
N ARG A 21 -20.52 7.68 2.57
CA ARG A 21 -20.11 9.08 2.56
C ARG A 21 -18.59 9.29 2.68
N TYR A 22 -17.82 8.28 3.06
CA TYR A 22 -16.36 8.42 3.14
C TYR A 22 -15.72 8.80 1.81
N LYS A 23 -16.27 8.35 0.68
CA LYS A 23 -15.78 8.73 -0.66
C LYS A 23 -15.83 10.23 -0.93
N GLU A 24 -16.80 10.93 -0.33
CA GLU A 24 -16.96 12.38 -0.50
C GLU A 24 -15.95 13.16 0.35
N VAL A 25 -15.56 12.61 1.49
CA VAL A 25 -14.65 13.25 2.47
C VAL A 25 -13.18 12.88 2.22
N ALA A 26 -12.92 11.70 1.67
CA ALA A 26 -11.61 11.18 1.28
C ALA A 26 -10.70 12.21 0.55
N PRO A 27 -11.15 12.92 -0.51
CA PRO A 27 -10.29 13.87 -1.20
C PRO A 27 -9.87 15.06 -0.33
N LYS A 28 -10.75 15.52 0.57
CA LYS A 28 -10.43 16.63 1.50
C LYS A 28 -9.41 16.18 2.53
N ILE A 29 -9.59 14.99 3.08
CA ILE A 29 -8.65 14.41 4.06
C ILE A 29 -7.31 14.11 3.41
N LYS A 30 -7.28 13.62 2.17
CA LYS A 30 -6.04 13.41 1.42
C LYS A 30 -5.27 14.72 1.20
N ALA A 31 -5.96 15.81 0.86
CA ALA A 31 -5.34 17.13 0.70
C ALA A 31 -4.73 17.62 2.02
N LEU A 32 -5.45 17.43 3.14
CA LEU A 32 -4.95 17.72 4.48
C LEU A 32 -3.72 16.84 4.80
N CYS A 33 -3.80 15.53 4.57
CA CYS A 33 -2.67 14.64 4.79
C CYS A 33 -1.44 15.07 3.96
N ALA A 34 -1.62 15.54 2.73
CA ALA A 34 -0.53 16.06 1.91
C ALA A 34 0.09 17.34 2.48
N GLU A 35 -0.72 18.27 2.99
CA GLU A 35 -0.26 19.52 3.62
C GLU A 35 0.58 19.24 4.89
N TYR A 36 0.15 18.27 5.70
CA TYR A 36 0.83 17.89 6.94
C TYR A 36 1.94 16.84 6.71
N GLY A 37 2.22 16.43 5.47
CA GLY A 37 3.23 15.41 5.14
C GLY A 37 2.89 14.00 5.64
N ILE A 38 1.61 13.73 5.93
CA ILE A 38 1.11 12.44 6.39
C ILE A 38 0.82 11.55 5.17
N ASN A 39 1.35 10.33 5.18
CA ASN A 39 1.11 9.39 4.10
C ASN A 39 -0.33 8.88 4.12
N TYR A 40 -1.12 9.27 3.12
CA TYR A 40 -2.49 8.79 2.92
C TYR A 40 -2.47 7.48 2.13
N ASN A 41 -2.84 6.37 2.78
CA ASN A 41 -2.70 5.04 2.20
C ASN A 41 -3.92 4.63 1.37
N GLU A 42 -4.07 5.24 0.19
CA GLU A 42 -4.95 4.72 -0.86
C GLU A 42 -4.13 3.84 -1.81
N ALA A 43 -4.45 2.55 -1.88
CA ALA A 43 -3.87 1.70 -2.90
C ALA A 43 -4.99 0.93 -3.59
N ASN A 44 -4.88 0.82 -4.91
CA ASN A 44 -5.78 -0.03 -5.69
C ASN A 44 -5.76 -1.44 -5.11
N PHE A 45 -6.93 -2.09 -5.10
CA PHE A 45 -7.12 -3.43 -4.54
C PHE A 45 -6.04 -4.42 -5.00
N MET A 46 -5.72 -4.41 -6.31
CA MET A 46 -4.67 -5.27 -6.88
C MET A 46 -3.29 -5.02 -6.28
N ARG A 47 -2.94 -3.76 -6.00
CA ARG A 47 -1.65 -3.38 -5.40
C ARG A 47 -1.57 -3.83 -3.94
N GLN A 48 -2.66 -3.68 -3.19
CA GLN A 48 -2.75 -4.17 -1.81
C GLN A 48 -2.64 -5.69 -1.77
N PHE A 49 -3.39 -6.39 -2.62
CA PHE A 49 -3.35 -7.84 -2.74
C PHE A 49 -1.95 -8.35 -3.09
N TRP A 50 -1.32 -7.78 -4.11
CA TRP A 50 0.05 -8.16 -4.50
C TRP A 50 1.06 -7.91 -3.39
N SER A 51 0.92 -6.82 -2.63
CA SER A 51 1.83 -6.53 -1.51
C SER A 51 1.78 -7.59 -0.42
N VAL A 52 0.60 -8.16 -0.15
CA VAL A 52 0.39 -9.25 0.80
C VAL A 52 1.03 -10.53 0.28
N TRP A 53 0.81 -10.88 -0.99
CA TRP A 53 1.44 -12.04 -1.62
C TRP A 53 2.97 -11.96 -1.62
N VAL A 54 3.53 -10.79 -1.94
CA VAL A 54 4.98 -10.57 -1.89
C VAL A 54 5.51 -10.72 -0.46
N ARG A 55 4.79 -10.19 0.53
CA ARG A 55 5.15 -10.38 1.95
C ARG A 55 5.10 -11.83 2.35
N LEU A 56 4.04 -12.55 1.98
CA LEU A 56 3.89 -13.97 2.28
C LEU A 56 5.04 -14.78 1.66
N ALA A 57 5.36 -14.55 0.39
CA ALA A 57 6.47 -15.21 -0.29
C ALA A 57 7.82 -14.91 0.36
N LYS A 58 8.04 -13.67 0.82
CA LYS A 58 9.27 -13.31 1.58
C LYS A 58 9.34 -14.02 2.92
N CYS A 59 8.24 -14.08 3.66
CA CYS A 59 8.18 -14.74 4.96
C CYS A 59 8.25 -16.26 4.86
N SER A 60 7.82 -16.86 3.75
CA SER A 60 7.95 -18.30 3.51
C SER A 60 9.38 -18.74 3.14
N LEU A 61 10.27 -17.80 2.78
CA LEU A 61 11.63 -18.12 2.35
C LEU A 61 12.64 -17.96 3.51
N PRO A 62 13.64 -18.85 3.64
CA PRO A 62 14.73 -18.70 4.59
C PRO A 62 15.56 -17.44 4.33
N ASN A 63 16.01 -16.76 5.40
CA ASN A 63 16.76 -15.50 5.33
C ASN A 63 18.01 -15.55 4.43
N HIS A 64 18.68 -16.69 4.31
CA HIS A 64 19.85 -16.85 3.44
C HIS A 64 19.50 -16.83 1.93
N THR A 65 18.28 -17.21 1.58
CA THR A 65 17.78 -17.23 0.19
C THR A 65 17.28 -15.85 -0.23
N THR A 66 16.71 -15.10 0.72
CA THR A 66 16.17 -13.75 0.50
C THR A 66 17.26 -12.78 0.00
N ALA A 67 18.47 -12.85 0.56
CA ALA A 67 19.61 -12.04 0.13
C ALA A 67 20.02 -12.30 -1.32
N LYS A 68 20.05 -13.58 -1.75
CA LYS A 68 20.37 -13.95 -3.15
C LYS A 68 19.30 -13.45 -4.14
N VAL A 69 18.02 -13.53 -3.75
CA VAL A 69 16.90 -13.04 -4.58
C VAL A 69 16.98 -11.52 -4.73
N MET A 70 17.23 -10.78 -3.65
CA MET A 70 17.38 -9.31 -3.73
C MET A 70 18.58 -8.91 -4.58
N GLN A 71 19.71 -9.62 -4.47
CA GLN A 71 20.89 -9.36 -5.30
C GLN A 71 20.62 -9.63 -6.80
N THR A 72 19.84 -10.67 -7.11
CA THR A 72 19.43 -10.98 -8.49
C THR A 72 18.47 -9.93 -9.04
N LEU A 73 17.51 -9.48 -8.22
CA LEU A 73 16.59 -8.40 -8.59
C LEU A 73 17.33 -7.09 -8.87
N GLU A 74 18.30 -6.71 -8.06
CA GLU A 74 19.11 -5.51 -8.30
C GLU A 74 19.96 -5.64 -9.58
N LYS A 75 20.56 -6.80 -9.83
CA LYS A 75 21.27 -7.06 -11.11
C LYS A 75 20.35 -6.97 -12.32
N LEU A 76 19.14 -7.53 -12.24
CA LEU A 76 18.14 -7.43 -13.30
C LEU A 76 17.68 -5.98 -13.50
N LYS A 77 17.37 -5.29 -12.42
CA LYS A 77 16.93 -3.89 -12.44
C LYS A 77 18.01 -2.98 -13.03
N ALA A 78 19.28 -3.21 -12.73
CA ALA A 78 20.41 -2.52 -13.35
C ALA A 78 20.52 -2.85 -14.85
N LYS A 79 20.33 -4.11 -15.25
CA LYS A 79 20.40 -4.54 -16.66
C LYS A 79 19.26 -3.96 -17.52
N PHE A 80 18.08 -3.77 -16.94
CA PHE A 80 16.92 -3.19 -17.62
C PHE A 80 16.82 -1.66 -17.52
N LYS A 81 17.59 -1.00 -16.64
CA LYS A 81 17.66 0.48 -16.57
C LYS A 81 18.55 1.11 -17.65
N PHE A 82 19.24 0.28 -18.43
CA PHE A 82 20.17 0.67 -19.50
C PHE A 82 19.73 0.18 -20.90
N ALA A 83 18.43 -0.13 -21.07
CA ALA A 83 17.82 -0.39 -22.38
C ALA A 83 16.70 0.62 -22.64
#